data_AF-A0A918Q0J8-F1
#
_entry.id   AF-A0A918Q0J8-F1
#
_cell.length_a   1.000
_cell.length_b   1.000
_cell.length_c   1.000
_cell.angle_alpha   90.00
_cell.angle_beta   90.00
_cell.angle_gamma   90.00
#
_symmetry.space_group_name_H-M   'P 1'
#
loop_
_entity.id
_entity.type
_entity.pdbx_description
1 polymer ?
#
loop_
_entity_poly.entity_id
_entity_poly.type
_entity_poly.pdbx_seq_one_letter_code
_entity_poly.pdbx_strand_id
1 'polypeptide(L)'
;MSSDGTNDIHQWGRSLFERQQHPVTWAGHVLEAASLSLGRTPEVEAALEMAADQTQWSRGRELFDRVRRSSPGREDRLAEHLFSRLAELVGKLAHNVAGPYPHFDHHAGWQIGPIAYRLAIEVRDPALQDRLACALGSWPTTGPRAVR
;
A
#
# COMPACT_ATOMS: atom_id res chain seq x y z
N MET A 1 2.36 -22.47 -17.28
CA MET A 1 2.38 -21.21 -18.05
C MET A 1 1.56 -20.17 -17.30
N SER A 2 2.16 -19.45 -16.33
CA SER A 2 1.53 -18.30 -15.62
C SER A 2 2.59 -17.36 -15.02
N SER A 3 3.72 -17.16 -15.71
CA SER A 3 4.79 -16.26 -15.23
C SER A 3 4.60 -14.82 -15.68
N ASP A 4 3.83 -14.59 -16.77
CA ASP A 4 3.69 -13.28 -17.40
C ASP A 4 2.81 -12.33 -16.58
N GLY A 5 1.63 -12.78 -16.11
CA GLY A 5 0.70 -11.89 -15.39
C GLY A 5 1.20 -11.39 -14.03
N THR A 6 2.00 -12.19 -13.32
CA THR A 6 2.62 -11.76 -12.06
C THR A 6 3.72 -10.72 -12.31
N ASN A 7 4.51 -10.92 -13.38
CA ASN A 7 5.54 -9.97 -13.79
C ASN A 7 4.94 -8.63 -14.21
N ASP A 8 3.81 -8.64 -14.93
CA ASP A 8 3.11 -7.43 -15.36
C ASP A 8 2.58 -6.60 -14.17
N ILE A 9 2.01 -7.24 -13.15
CA ILE A 9 1.54 -6.55 -11.94
C ILE A 9 2.72 -5.93 -11.18
N HIS A 10 3.85 -6.64 -11.07
CA HIS A 10 5.06 -6.10 -10.43
C HIS A 10 5.63 -4.90 -11.21
N GLN A 11 5.72 -4.99 -12.53
CA GLN A 11 6.20 -3.88 -13.38
C GLN A 11 5.26 -2.68 -13.34
N TRP A 12 3.95 -2.92 -13.30
CA TRP A 12 2.96 -1.85 -13.09
C TRP A 12 3.16 -1.20 -11.72
N GLY A 13 3.29 -1.97 -10.63
CA GLY A 13 3.54 -1.45 -9.29
C GLY A 13 4.83 -0.62 -9.18
N ARG A 14 5.90 -1.06 -9.85
CA ARG A 14 7.14 -0.30 -9.98
C ARG A 14 6.92 1.03 -10.72
N SER A 15 6.31 0.97 -11.91
CA SER A 15 6.02 2.16 -12.73
C SER A 15 5.08 3.15 -12.02
N LEU A 16 4.13 2.65 -11.23
CA LEU A 16 3.26 3.46 -10.37
C LEU A 16 4.07 4.27 -9.36
N PHE A 17 5.02 3.63 -8.70
CA PHE A 17 5.79 4.24 -7.62
C PHE A 17 6.86 5.19 -8.13
N GLU A 18 7.62 4.79 -9.15
CA GLU A 18 8.77 5.57 -9.64
C GLU A 18 8.39 6.93 -10.24
N ARG A 19 7.13 7.12 -10.65
CA ARG A 19 6.63 8.43 -11.14
C ARG A 19 6.21 9.40 -10.03
N GLN A 20 6.15 8.96 -8.77
CA GLN A 20 5.61 9.78 -7.69
C GLN A 20 6.68 10.77 -7.19
N GLN A 21 6.35 12.06 -7.23
CA GLN A 21 7.22 13.11 -6.67
C GLN A 21 7.17 13.14 -5.14
N HIS A 22 6.04 12.74 -4.55
CA HIS A 22 5.80 12.70 -3.10
C HIS A 22 5.37 11.30 -2.68
N PRO A 23 6.30 10.32 -2.63
CA PRO A 23 5.97 8.90 -2.50
C PRO A 23 5.27 8.54 -1.18
N VAL A 24 5.65 9.18 -0.07
CA VAL A 24 5.04 8.89 1.26
C VAL A 24 3.61 9.42 1.30
N THR A 25 3.38 10.65 0.84
CA THR A 25 2.05 11.26 0.78
C THR A 25 1.12 10.48 -0.16
N TRP A 26 1.61 10.09 -1.34
CA TRP A 26 0.87 9.23 -2.27
C TRP A 26 0.48 7.90 -1.61
N ALA A 27 1.41 7.23 -0.91
CA ALA A 27 1.13 6.00 -0.19
C ALA A 27 0.07 6.21 0.91
N GLY A 28 0.12 7.36 1.60
CA GLY A 28 -0.89 7.79 2.57
C GLY A 28 -2.29 7.90 1.95
N HIS A 29 -2.42 8.51 0.77
CA HIS A 29 -3.71 8.59 0.07
C HIS A 29 -4.26 7.22 -0.33
N VAL A 30 -3.40 6.28 -0.74
CA VAL A 30 -3.82 4.90 -1.04
C VAL A 30 -4.30 4.19 0.23
N LEU A 31 -3.59 4.35 1.34
CA LEU A 31 -4.01 3.80 2.64
C LEU A 31 -5.33 4.42 3.12
N GLU A 32 -5.49 5.74 2.96
CA GLU A 32 -6.69 6.46 3.34
C GLU A 32 -7.91 5.95 2.55
N ALA A 33 -7.76 5.81 1.23
CA ALA A 33 -8.79 5.25 0.35
C ALA A 33 -9.27 3.87 0.83
N ALA A 34 -8.35 3.01 1.28
CA ALA A 34 -8.70 1.72 1.86
C ALA A 34 -9.40 1.84 3.23
N SER A 35 -8.94 2.75 4.09
CA SER A 35 -9.49 2.96 5.43
C SER A 35 -10.95 3.39 5.44
N LEU A 36 -11.42 4.03 4.36
CA LEU A 36 -12.82 4.44 4.23
C LEU A 36 -13.80 3.26 4.13
N SER A 37 -13.35 2.08 3.66
CA SER A 37 -14.18 0.87 3.64
C SER A 37 -13.85 -0.09 4.79
N LEU A 38 -12.59 -0.15 5.22
CA LEU A 38 -12.11 -1.14 6.20
C LEU A 38 -12.03 -0.61 7.64
N GLY A 39 -12.29 0.68 7.83
CA GLY A 39 -12.13 1.36 9.10
C GLY A 39 -10.68 1.73 9.39
N ARG A 40 -10.48 2.41 10.52
CA ARG A 40 -9.18 2.88 11.00
C ARG A 40 -8.84 2.15 12.29
N THR A 41 -7.73 1.43 12.31
CA THR A 41 -7.09 0.95 13.54
C THR A 41 -6.08 1.99 14.03
N PRO A 42 -5.63 1.92 15.29
CA PRO A 42 -4.60 2.85 15.79
C PRO A 42 -3.32 2.87 14.94
N GLU A 43 -2.93 1.73 14.37
CA GLU A 43 -1.78 1.65 13.48
C GLU A 43 -2.01 2.30 12.12
N VAL A 44 -3.23 2.19 11.57
CA VAL A 44 -3.62 2.87 10.34
C VAL A 44 -3.65 4.38 10.56
N GLU A 45 -4.22 4.84 11.68
CA GLU A 45 -4.22 6.27 12.03
C GLU A 45 -2.81 6.81 12.15
N ALA A 46 -1.94 6.12 12.89
CA ALA A 46 -0.54 6.51 13.02
C ALA A 46 0.21 6.54 11.68
N ALA A 47 -0.11 5.62 10.75
CA ALA A 47 0.47 5.63 9.42
C ALA A 47 -0.04 6.80 8.56
N LEU A 48 -1.32 7.15 8.67
CA LEU A 48 -1.90 8.31 7.98
C LEU A 48 -1.33 9.63 8.50
N GLU A 49 -1.24 9.79 9.83
CA GLU A 49 -0.60 10.94 10.46
C GLU A 49 0.86 11.09 10.00
N MET A 50 1.62 9.99 9.99
CA MET A 50 2.99 9.99 9.49
C MET A 50 3.07 10.37 8.01
N ALA A 51 2.15 9.92 7.17
CA ALA A 51 2.15 10.28 5.76
C ALA A 51 1.87 11.77 5.52
N ALA A 52 1.13 12.41 6.42
CA ALA A 52 0.81 13.83 6.38
C ALA A 52 1.90 14.74 6.97
N ASP A 53 2.71 14.23 7.91
CA ASP A 53 3.71 15.02 8.63
C ASP A 53 5.15 14.48 8.42
N GLN A 54 5.94 15.24 7.63
CA GLN A 54 7.34 14.90 7.34
C GLN A 54 8.22 14.82 8.59
N THR A 55 7.87 15.52 9.66
CA THR A 55 8.65 15.50 10.91
C THR A 55 8.58 14.14 11.61
N GLN A 56 7.56 13.33 11.30
CA GLN A 56 7.38 11.98 11.85
C GLN A 56 8.16 10.91 11.07
N TRP A 57 8.70 11.21 9.88
CA TRP A 57 9.21 10.17 8.98
C TRP A 57 10.44 9.42 9.52
N SER A 58 11.25 10.07 10.34
CA SER A 58 12.38 9.43 11.05
C SER A 58 11.93 8.26 11.93
N ARG A 59 10.68 8.28 12.39
CA ARG A 59 10.06 7.24 13.24
C ARG A 59 9.41 6.12 12.45
N GLY A 60 9.52 6.11 11.12
CA GLY A 60 8.91 5.09 10.27
C GLY A 60 9.25 3.65 10.67
N ARG A 61 10.47 3.43 11.19
CA ARG A 61 10.91 2.14 11.74
C ARG A 61 10.02 1.65 12.88
N GLU A 62 9.78 2.51 13.86
CA GLU A 62 8.95 2.19 15.02
C GLU A 62 7.52 1.84 14.61
N LEU A 63 6.99 2.55 13.61
CA LEU A 63 5.64 2.33 13.10
C LEU A 63 5.53 0.97 12.41
N PHE A 64 6.38 0.67 11.44
CA PHE A 64 6.21 -0.57 10.68
C PHE A 64 6.49 -1.82 11.54
N ASP A 65 7.38 -1.73 12.54
CA ASP A 65 7.61 -2.80 13.51
C ASP A 65 6.41 -3.00 14.45
N ARG A 66 5.65 -1.93 14.74
CA ARG A 66 4.40 -2.01 15.49
C ARG A 66 3.30 -2.67 14.66
N VAL A 67 3.08 -2.19 13.44
CA VAL A 67 2.11 -2.76 12.48
C VAL A 67 2.35 -4.25 12.29
N ARG A 68 3.62 -4.68 12.13
CA ARG A 68 3.94 -6.10 11.94
C ARG A 68 3.58 -6.97 13.16
N ARG A 69 3.65 -6.43 14.38
CA ARG A 69 3.31 -7.14 15.61
C ARG A 69 1.79 -7.24 15.84
N SER A 70 1.03 -6.26 15.36
CA SER A 70 -0.44 -6.27 15.46
C SER A 70 -1.15 -6.88 14.24
N SER A 71 -0.43 -7.10 13.14
CA SER A 71 -0.98 -7.65 11.91
C SER A 71 -1.49 -9.09 12.11
N PRO A 72 -2.71 -9.41 11.65
CA PRO A 72 -3.24 -10.76 11.74
C PRO A 72 -2.46 -11.73 10.84
N GLY A 73 -2.48 -13.01 11.24
CA GLY A 73 -1.95 -14.10 10.44
C GLY A 73 -2.67 -14.21 9.08
N ARG A 74 -1.92 -14.60 8.05
CA ARG A 74 -2.39 -14.62 6.66
C ARG A 74 -3.48 -15.66 6.37
N GLU A 75 -3.57 -16.73 7.17
CA GLU A 75 -4.32 -17.94 6.82
C GLU A 75 -5.85 -17.74 6.77
N ASP A 76 -6.42 -16.84 7.60
CA ASP A 76 -7.88 -16.64 7.64
C ASP A 76 -8.34 -15.20 7.35
N ARG A 77 -7.41 -14.22 7.32
CA ARG A 77 -7.75 -12.78 7.27
C ARG A 77 -6.95 -12.02 6.23
N LEU A 78 -7.00 -12.51 4.98
CA LEU A 78 -6.19 -11.96 3.89
C LEU A 78 -6.42 -10.46 3.66
N ALA A 79 -7.66 -9.97 3.70
CA ALA A 79 -7.97 -8.55 3.55
C ALA A 79 -7.33 -7.69 4.66
N GLU A 80 -7.49 -8.09 5.92
CA GLU A 80 -6.88 -7.40 7.07
C GLU A 80 -5.35 -7.43 7.00
N HIS A 81 -4.78 -8.56 6.57
CA HIS A 81 -3.34 -8.70 6.38
C HIS A 81 -2.82 -7.77 5.27
N LEU A 82 -3.50 -7.71 4.12
CA LEU A 82 -3.15 -6.81 3.01
C LEU A 82 -3.29 -5.34 3.42
N PHE A 83 -4.33 -5.00 4.17
CA PHE A 83 -4.54 -3.65 4.67
C PHE A 83 -3.47 -3.23 5.69
N SER A 84 -3.15 -4.10 6.65
CA SER A 84 -2.04 -3.90 7.58
C SER A 84 -0.72 -3.75 6.83
N ARG A 85 -0.52 -4.53 5.76
CA ARG A 85 0.68 -4.42 4.93
C ARG A 85 0.78 -3.07 4.22
N LEU A 86 -0.33 -2.45 3.79
CA LEU A 86 -0.30 -1.08 3.25
C LEU A 86 0.19 -0.08 4.30
N ALA A 87 -0.30 -0.16 5.54
CA ALA A 87 0.16 0.69 6.63
C ALA A 87 1.65 0.48 6.94
N GLU A 88 2.12 -0.78 6.91
CA GLU A 88 3.54 -1.11 7.07
C GLU A 88 4.41 -0.44 5.98
N LEU A 89 3.95 -0.46 4.73
CA LEU A 89 4.68 0.13 3.60
C LEU A 89 4.78 1.65 3.69
N VAL A 90 3.74 2.33 4.19
CA VAL A 90 3.81 3.78 4.48
C VAL A 90 4.95 4.07 5.46
N GLY A 91 5.03 3.34 6.57
CA GLY A 91 6.10 3.51 7.56
C GLY A 91 7.50 3.22 6.99
N LYS A 92 7.63 2.20 6.13
CA LYS A 92 8.90 1.91 5.44
C LYS A 92 9.32 3.00 4.47
N LEU A 93 8.38 3.54 3.69
CA LEU A 93 8.68 4.64 2.78
C LEU A 93 9.10 5.89 3.55
N ALA A 94 8.37 6.25 4.61
CA ALA A 94 8.73 7.37 5.46
C ALA A 94 10.16 7.23 6.01
N HIS A 95 10.49 6.06 6.57
CA HIS A 95 11.84 5.77 7.05
C HIS A 95 12.91 5.89 5.94
N ASN A 96 12.65 5.30 4.77
CA ASN A 96 13.59 5.33 3.65
C ASN A 96 13.85 6.75 3.14
N VAL A 97 12.85 7.63 3.18
CA VAL A 97 12.98 9.03 2.72
C VAL A 97 13.65 9.92 3.77
N ALA A 98 13.45 9.66 5.07
CA ALA A 98 13.96 10.49 6.15
C ALA A 98 15.44 10.29 6.49
N GLY A 99 16.00 9.12 6.20
CA GLY A 99 17.32 8.72 6.71
C GLY A 99 18.39 8.59 5.63
N PRO A 100 19.67 8.79 5.99
CA PRO A 100 20.77 8.35 5.14
C PRO A 100 20.81 6.82 5.06
N TYR A 101 21.42 6.33 3.98
CA TYR A 101 21.61 4.91 3.65
C TYR A 101 22.16 4.08 4.84
N PRO A 102 21.80 2.77 4.97
CA PRO A 102 21.01 1.95 4.04
C PRO A 102 19.51 2.04 4.20
N HIS A 103 18.81 2.13 3.07
CA HIS A 103 17.36 1.97 3.00
C HIS A 103 16.98 0.55 3.44
N PHE A 104 15.91 0.45 4.22
CA PHE A 104 15.48 -0.82 4.81
C PHE A 104 14.90 -1.79 3.78
N ASP A 105 14.30 -1.26 2.71
CA ASP A 105 13.75 -2.00 1.56
C ASP A 105 13.45 -1.02 0.42
N HIS A 106 14.33 -0.92 -0.57
CA HIS A 106 14.17 0.02 -1.68
C HIS A 106 12.96 -0.31 -2.59
N HIS A 107 12.44 -1.54 -2.53
CA HIS A 107 11.29 -1.97 -3.32
C HIS A 107 9.95 -1.81 -2.61
N ALA A 108 9.94 -1.33 -1.35
CA ALA A 108 8.72 -1.19 -0.56
C ALA A 108 7.62 -0.43 -1.32
N GLY A 109 8.00 0.64 -2.03
CA GLY A 109 7.08 1.44 -2.84
C GLY A 109 6.41 0.67 -3.98
N TRP A 110 7.11 -0.27 -4.61
CA TRP A 110 6.61 -1.05 -5.74
C TRP A 110 5.47 -1.99 -5.35
N GLN A 111 5.35 -2.31 -4.06
CA GLN A 111 4.35 -3.24 -3.54
C GLN A 111 2.99 -2.57 -3.30
N ILE A 112 2.92 -1.24 -3.18
CA ILE A 112 1.70 -0.52 -2.79
C ILE A 112 0.57 -0.76 -3.78
N GLY A 113 0.83 -0.52 -5.08
CA GLY A 113 -0.17 -0.75 -6.14
C GLY A 113 -0.68 -2.19 -6.18
N PRO A 114 0.20 -3.20 -6.31
CA PRO A 114 -0.19 -4.61 -6.31
C PRO A 114 -0.99 -5.05 -5.09
N ILE A 115 -0.64 -4.57 -3.90
CA ILE A 115 -1.36 -4.91 -2.66
C ILE A 115 -2.73 -4.24 -2.64
N ALA A 116 -2.82 -2.95 -3.00
CA ALA A 116 -4.10 -2.25 -3.10
C ALA A 116 -5.03 -2.92 -4.14
N TYR A 117 -4.50 -3.28 -5.31
CA TYR A 117 -5.24 -4.03 -6.33
C TYR A 117 -5.76 -5.37 -5.80
N ARG A 118 -4.90 -6.14 -5.13
CA ARG A 118 -5.29 -7.42 -4.52
C ARG A 118 -6.33 -7.25 -3.41
N LEU A 119 -6.20 -6.20 -2.61
CA LEU A 119 -7.16 -5.86 -1.55
C LEU A 119 -8.55 -5.58 -2.14
N ALA A 120 -8.64 -4.82 -3.24
CA ALA A 120 -9.91 -4.56 -3.92
C ALA A 120 -10.57 -5.84 -4.43
N ILE A 121 -9.80 -6.77 -5.00
CA ILE A 121 -10.31 -8.08 -5.46
C ILE A 121 -10.82 -8.92 -4.28
N GLU A 122 -10.11 -8.88 -3.16
CA GLU A 122 -10.45 -9.69 -1.99
C GLU A 122 -11.74 -9.21 -1.33
N VAL A 123 -11.87 -7.90 -1.11
CA VAL A 123 -13.02 -7.31 -0.40
C VAL A 123 -14.28 -7.28 -1.27
N ARG A 124 -14.15 -7.20 -2.60
CA ARG A 124 -15.26 -7.13 -3.57
C ARG A 124 -16.24 -5.99 -3.32
N ASP A 125 -15.76 -4.88 -2.74
CA ASP A 125 -16.50 -3.64 -2.56
C ASP A 125 -16.22 -2.70 -3.75
N PRO A 126 -17.22 -2.37 -4.58
CA PRO A 126 -17.04 -1.43 -5.69
C PRO A 126 -16.57 -0.04 -5.25
N ALA A 127 -17.04 0.45 -4.09
CA ALA A 127 -16.67 1.76 -3.59
C ALA A 127 -15.19 1.79 -3.17
N LEU A 128 -14.69 0.71 -2.55
CA LEU A 128 -13.27 0.53 -2.28
C LEU A 128 -12.46 0.53 -3.58
N GLN A 129 -12.90 -0.23 -4.58
CA GLN A 129 -12.21 -0.32 -5.87
C GLN A 129 -12.08 1.07 -6.54
N ASP A 130 -13.16 1.84 -6.59
CA ASP A 130 -13.16 3.18 -7.21
C ASP A 130 -12.22 4.15 -6.47
N ARG A 131 -12.25 4.14 -5.13
CA ARG A 131 -11.36 4.98 -4.32
C ARG A 131 -9.89 4.61 -4.51
N LEU A 132 -9.57 3.32 -4.53
CA LEU A 132 -8.21 2.84 -4.77
C LEU A 132 -7.74 3.17 -6.19
N ALA A 133 -8.59 2.99 -7.19
CA ALA A 133 -8.27 3.37 -8.57
C ALA A 133 -7.98 4.87 -8.69
N CYS A 134 -8.77 5.71 -8.02
CA CYS A 134 -8.56 7.15 -7.96
C CYS A 134 -7.22 7.50 -7.28
N ALA A 135 -6.93 6.93 -6.11
CA ALA A 135 -5.70 7.19 -5.36
C ALA A 135 -4.43 6.68 -6.09
N LEU A 136 -4.52 5.56 -6.79
CA LEU A 136 -3.42 5.01 -7.59
C LEU A 136 -3.21 5.80 -8.90
N GLY A 137 -4.26 6.40 -9.44
CA GLY A 137 -4.27 7.14 -10.70
C GLY A 137 -4.18 6.25 -11.95
N SER A 138 -4.04 4.93 -11.79
CA SER A 138 -4.21 3.95 -12.86
C SER A 138 -4.57 2.58 -12.28
N TRP A 139 -5.09 1.69 -13.13
CA TRP A 139 -5.45 0.31 -12.79
C TRP A 139 -4.71 -0.66 -13.70
N PRO A 140 -4.34 -1.88 -13.26
CA PRO A 140 -3.64 -2.81 -14.12
C PRO A 140 -4.56 -3.29 -15.25
N THR A 141 -4.01 -3.38 -16.46
CA THR A 141 -4.72 -3.83 -17.66
C THR A 141 -4.84 -5.36 -17.74
N THR A 142 -4.23 -6.09 -16.81
CA THR A 142 -4.17 -7.56 -16.78
C THR A 142 -5.35 -8.24 -16.08
N GLY A 143 -6.41 -7.51 -15.70
CA GLY A 143 -7.65 -8.07 -15.14
C GLY A 143 -8.57 -8.70 -16.21
N PRO A 144 -9.45 -9.65 -15.85
CA PRO A 144 -10.33 -10.31 -16.81
C PRO A 144 -11.18 -9.26 -17.52
N ARG A 145 -11.18 -9.29 -18.86
CA ARG A 145 -12.12 -8.51 -19.68
C ARG A 145 -13.50 -8.65 -19.08
N ALA A 146 -14.07 -7.55 -18.59
CA ALA A 146 -15.51 -7.47 -18.39
C ALA A 146 -16.16 -7.79 -19.75
N VAL A 147 -16.79 -8.97 -19.83
CA VAL A 147 -17.71 -9.28 -20.92
C VAL A 147 -18.88 -8.32 -20.71
N ARG A 148 -18.96 -7.32 -21.58
CA ARG A 148 -20.17 -6.51 -21.73
C ARG A 148 -21.27 -7.33 -22.37
#